data_AF-A0A950UCN6-F1
#
_entry.id   AF-A0A950UCN6-F1
#
_cell.length_a   1.000
_cell.length_b   1.000
_cell.length_c   1.000
_cell.angle_alpha   90.00
_cell.angle_beta   90.00
_cell.angle_gamma   90.00
#
_symmetry.space_group_name_H-M   'P 1'
#
loop_
_entity.id
_entity.type
_entity.pdbx_description
1 polymer ?
#
loop_
_entity_poly.entity_id
_entity_poly.type
_entity_poly.pdbx_seq_one_letter_code
_entity_poly.pdbx_strand_id
1 'polypeptide(L)'
;AIHVTEHDVELLADSGTTVVACPTTEGNLGDGHQPAMRYRDAGVRYAIGSDSQVRIDPFEEARELETGARRERETRDALLSRAPKTDLWRALVDGGRASLGITDQPAEIEIDLNHPDLEGIGPEDLPHALATCASAGVVMGSARYFDDAQRGA
;
A
#
# COMPACT_ATOMS: atom_id res chain seq x y z
N ALA A 1 -17.61 0.95 -7.00
CA ALA A 1 -18.31 1.36 -5.76
C ALA A 1 -17.58 0.72 -4.60
N ILE A 2 -17.15 1.50 -3.61
CA ILE A 2 -16.38 1.01 -2.44
C ILE A 2 -17.29 0.67 -1.23
N HIS A 3 -18.58 0.96 -1.36
CA HIS A 3 -19.59 0.64 -0.35
C HIS A 3 -20.08 -0.79 -0.56
N VAL A 4 -19.72 -1.64 0.39
CA VAL A 4 -20.09 -3.06 0.41
C VAL A 4 -20.93 -3.36 1.63
N THR A 5 -21.85 -4.32 1.48
CA THR A 5 -22.59 -4.93 2.57
C THR A 5 -21.76 -6.05 3.20
N GLU A 6 -22.18 -6.55 4.37
CA GLU A 6 -21.53 -7.72 4.98
C GLU A 6 -21.61 -8.96 4.07
N HIS A 7 -22.71 -9.12 3.34
CA HIS A 7 -22.85 -10.23 2.39
C HIS A 7 -21.83 -10.15 1.24
N ASP A 8 -21.55 -8.94 0.74
CA ASP A 8 -20.52 -8.74 -0.28
C ASP A 8 -19.13 -9.12 0.25
N VAL A 9 -18.83 -8.76 1.51
CA VAL A 9 -17.56 -9.12 2.17
C VAL A 9 -17.41 -10.65 2.30
N GLU A 10 -18.46 -11.34 2.70
CA GLU A 10 -18.49 -12.81 2.78
C GLU A 10 -18.21 -13.45 1.41
N LEU A 11 -18.88 -12.98 0.35
CA LEU A 11 -18.68 -13.48 -1.01
C LEU A 11 -17.25 -13.24 -1.51
N LEU A 12 -16.66 -12.09 -1.21
CA LEU A 12 -15.27 -11.78 -1.58
C LEU A 12 -14.29 -12.71 -0.87
N ALA A 13 -14.53 -13.02 0.41
CA ALA A 13 -13.72 -13.95 1.18
C ALA A 13 -13.84 -15.37 0.63
N ASP A 14 -15.06 -15.87 0.44
CA ASP A 14 -15.34 -17.24 -0.01
C ASP A 14 -14.80 -17.53 -1.41
N SER A 15 -14.88 -16.54 -2.31
CA SER A 15 -14.32 -16.65 -3.66
C SER A 15 -12.80 -16.56 -3.70
N GLY A 16 -12.17 -16.15 -2.59
CA GLY A 16 -10.76 -15.80 -2.56
C GLY A 16 -10.46 -14.64 -3.51
N THR A 17 -11.35 -13.65 -3.63
CA THR A 17 -11.13 -12.45 -4.44
C THR A 17 -10.05 -11.58 -3.81
N THR A 18 -9.28 -10.88 -4.65
CA THR A 18 -8.38 -9.81 -4.19
C THR A 18 -9.00 -8.46 -4.53
N VAL A 19 -9.24 -7.65 -3.50
CA VAL A 19 -9.73 -6.29 -3.66
C VAL A 19 -8.54 -5.36 -3.88
N VAL A 20 -8.51 -4.65 -5.01
CA VAL A 20 -7.52 -3.60 -5.25
C VAL A 20 -8.13 -2.28 -4.83
N ALA A 21 -7.62 -1.69 -3.75
CA ALA A 21 -8.03 -0.37 -3.29
C ALA A 21 -7.22 0.72 -3.99
N CYS A 22 -7.82 1.88 -4.22
CA CYS A 22 -7.11 3.05 -4.75
C CYS A 22 -7.28 4.26 -3.80
N PRO A 23 -6.82 4.18 -2.54
CA PRO A 23 -7.13 5.15 -1.49
C PRO A 23 -6.94 6.62 -1.88
N THR A 24 -5.86 6.97 -2.56
CA THR A 24 -5.61 8.39 -2.91
C THR A 24 -6.61 8.89 -3.95
N THR A 25 -6.96 8.06 -4.94
CA THR A 25 -8.00 8.39 -5.93
C THR A 25 -9.39 8.40 -5.32
N GLU A 26 -9.74 7.40 -4.52
CA GLU A 26 -11.03 7.31 -3.81
C GLU A 26 -11.25 8.53 -2.90
N GLY A 27 -10.20 8.93 -2.17
CA GLY A 27 -10.20 10.15 -1.35
C GLY A 27 -10.30 11.42 -2.20
N ASN A 28 -9.61 11.49 -3.34
CA ASN A 28 -9.68 12.62 -4.27
C ASN A 28 -11.08 12.80 -4.89
N LEU A 29 -11.76 11.69 -5.20
CA LEU A 29 -13.11 11.67 -5.78
C LEU A 29 -14.21 11.83 -4.72
N GLY A 30 -13.89 11.68 -3.44
CA GLY A 30 -14.85 11.77 -2.34
C GLY A 30 -15.70 10.50 -2.17
N ASP A 31 -15.20 9.34 -2.59
CA ASP A 31 -15.91 8.06 -2.50
C ASP A 31 -16.07 7.57 -1.05
N GLY A 32 -15.21 8.03 -0.14
CA GLY A 32 -15.15 7.61 1.25
C GLY A 32 -13.92 6.74 1.54
N HIS A 33 -14.05 5.75 2.42
CA HIS A 33 -12.97 4.84 2.80
C HIS A 33 -13.41 3.39 2.63
N GLN A 34 -12.51 2.55 2.13
CA GLN A 34 -12.69 1.10 2.07
C GLN A 34 -12.88 0.52 3.48
N PRO A 35 -13.74 -0.49 3.68
CA PRO A 35 -13.92 -1.17 4.96
C PRO A 35 -12.79 -2.19 5.20
N ALA A 36 -11.56 -1.69 5.21
CA ALA A 36 -10.34 -2.48 5.22
C ALA A 36 -10.25 -3.41 6.43
N MET A 37 -10.84 -3.02 7.57
CA MET A 37 -10.81 -3.85 8.77
C MET A 37 -11.87 -4.95 8.74
N ARG A 38 -13.00 -4.75 8.06
CA ARG A 38 -13.95 -5.83 7.78
C ARG A 38 -13.36 -6.83 6.78
N TYR A 39 -12.71 -6.34 5.72
CA TYR A 39 -11.97 -7.20 4.80
C TYR A 39 -10.90 -8.03 5.51
N ARG A 40 -10.08 -7.40 6.35
CA ARG A 40 -9.05 -8.08 7.14
C ARG A 40 -9.63 -9.19 8.01
N ASP A 41 -10.71 -8.90 8.75
CA ASP A 41 -11.31 -9.85 9.67
C ASP A 41 -12.01 -11.01 8.94
N ALA A 42 -12.54 -10.78 7.73
CA ALA A 42 -13.11 -11.81 6.86
C ALA A 42 -12.06 -12.60 6.06
N GLY A 43 -10.79 -12.20 6.08
CA GLY A 43 -9.72 -12.85 5.32
C GLY A 43 -9.70 -12.50 3.82
N VAL A 44 -10.33 -11.39 3.44
CA VAL A 44 -10.28 -10.86 2.07
C VAL A 44 -8.86 -10.36 1.79
N ARG A 45 -8.28 -10.77 0.64
CA ARG A 45 -6.97 -10.29 0.20
C ARG A 45 -7.09 -8.89 -0.35
N TYR A 46 -6.09 -8.06 -0.08
CA TYR A 46 -6.06 -6.67 -0.52
C TYR A 46 -4.77 -6.34 -1.26
N ALA A 47 -4.89 -5.47 -2.25
CA ALA A 47 -3.80 -4.82 -2.95
C ALA A 47 -4.09 -3.32 -3.06
N ILE A 48 -3.11 -2.53 -3.47
CA ILE A 48 -3.27 -1.11 -3.78
C ILE A 48 -2.96 -0.82 -5.25
N GLY A 49 -3.57 0.23 -5.80
CA GLY A 49 -3.29 0.74 -7.13
C GLY A 49 -3.52 2.25 -7.18
N SER A 50 -2.84 2.93 -8.11
CA SER A 50 -2.91 4.40 -8.24
C SER A 50 -4.12 4.92 -9.03
N ASP A 51 -4.86 4.02 -9.69
CA ASP A 51 -5.97 4.32 -10.60
C ASP A 51 -5.71 5.53 -11.54
N SER A 52 -6.31 6.69 -11.22
CA SER A 52 -6.28 7.91 -12.03
C SER A 52 -4.93 8.62 -12.08
N GLN A 53 -3.93 8.13 -11.34
CA GLN A 53 -2.59 8.71 -11.25
C GLN A 53 -2.57 10.13 -10.69
N VAL A 54 -3.60 10.53 -9.92
CA VAL A 54 -3.60 11.79 -9.17
C VAL A 54 -2.38 11.89 -8.24
N ARG A 55 -1.94 10.73 -7.72
CA ARG A 55 -0.67 10.49 -7.05
C ARG A 55 -0.10 9.16 -7.53
N ILE A 56 1.23 9.09 -7.62
CA ILE A 56 1.97 7.86 -7.92
C ILE A 56 2.97 7.66 -6.78
N ASP A 57 2.44 7.17 -5.65
CA ASP A 57 3.22 6.93 -4.45
C ASP A 57 2.61 5.75 -3.66
N PRO A 58 3.23 4.55 -3.70
CA PRO A 58 2.69 3.39 -3.00
C PRO A 58 2.72 3.55 -1.47
N PHE A 59 3.58 4.42 -0.93
CA PHE A 59 3.62 4.72 0.50
C PHE A 59 2.44 5.62 0.88
N GLU A 60 2.06 6.56 0.02
CA GLU A 60 0.87 7.39 0.22
C GLU A 60 -0.43 6.57 0.12
N GLU A 61 -0.52 5.65 -0.84
CA GLU A 61 -1.67 4.72 -0.94
C GLU A 61 -1.81 3.87 0.33
N ALA A 62 -0.71 3.25 0.79
CA ALA A 62 -0.71 2.45 2.01
C ALA A 62 -1.08 3.28 3.24
N ARG A 63 -0.62 4.54 3.31
CA ARG A 63 -0.92 5.48 4.40
C ARG A 63 -2.39 5.83 4.46
N GLU A 64 -3.03 6.13 3.34
CA GLU A 64 -4.44 6.50 3.33
C GLU A 64 -5.32 5.27 3.64
N LEU A 65 -4.93 4.07 3.16
CA LEU A 65 -5.59 2.82 3.54
C LEU A 65 -5.53 2.57 5.06
N GLU A 66 -4.34 2.67 5.65
CA GLU A 66 -4.15 2.54 7.10
C GLU A 66 -4.95 3.60 7.87
N THR A 67 -4.95 4.85 7.38
CA THR A 67 -5.65 5.95 8.04
C THR A 67 -7.17 5.72 8.00
N GLY A 68 -7.71 5.23 6.88
CA GLY A 68 -9.10 4.78 6.78
C GLY A 68 -9.41 3.66 7.76
N ALA A 69 -8.53 2.65 7.85
CA ALA A 69 -8.68 1.53 8.78
C ALA A 69 -8.66 1.95 10.27
N ARG A 70 -7.82 2.94 10.62
CA ARG A 70 -7.80 3.55 11.96
C ARG A 70 -9.11 4.23 12.29
N ARG A 71 -9.68 4.98 11.34
CA ARG A 71 -10.99 5.64 11.49
C ARG A 71 -12.11 4.60 11.62
N GLU A 72 -12.06 3.50 10.88
CA GLU A 72 -13.06 2.43 10.95
C GLU A 72 -13.15 1.79 12.35
N ARG A 73 -12.03 1.63 13.06
CA ARG A 73 -11.98 1.00 14.39
C ARG A 73 -11.68 1.92 15.56
N GLU A 74 -11.58 3.22 15.32
CA GLU A 74 -11.16 4.21 16.32
C GLU A 74 -9.87 3.78 17.06
N THR A 75 -8.92 3.22 16.31
CA THR A 75 -7.71 2.62 16.86
C THR A 75 -6.45 3.19 16.22
N ARG A 76 -5.30 2.91 16.82
CA ARG A 76 -3.99 3.12 16.21
C ARG A 76 -3.53 1.78 15.64
N ASP A 77 -2.62 1.81 14.67
CA ASP A 77 -1.92 0.61 14.22
C ASP A 77 -2.91 -0.48 13.73
N ALA A 78 -3.83 -0.07 12.83
CA ALA A 78 -5.01 -0.83 12.47
C ALA A 78 -4.67 -2.03 11.56
N LEU A 79 -4.07 -1.76 10.41
CA LEU A 79 -3.48 -2.76 9.53
C LEU A 79 -1.98 -2.91 9.82
N LEU A 80 -1.31 -1.79 10.06
CA LEU A 80 0.06 -1.73 10.55
C LEU A 80 0.13 -2.14 12.02
N SER A 81 0.47 -3.37 12.37
CA SER A 81 0.69 -3.72 13.78
C SER A 81 2.17 -3.68 14.15
N ARG A 82 2.48 -3.04 15.28
CA ARG A 82 3.79 -3.19 15.96
C ARG A 82 3.93 -4.56 16.65
N ALA A 83 2.83 -5.31 16.79
CA ALA A 83 2.84 -6.66 17.31
C ALA A 83 3.23 -7.65 16.19
N PRO A 84 3.80 -8.82 16.50
CA PRO A 84 4.33 -9.79 15.52
C PRO A 84 3.26 -10.42 14.58
N LYS A 85 2.02 -9.92 14.56
CA LYS A 85 0.86 -10.56 13.93
C LYS A 85 0.37 -9.94 12.63
N THR A 86 0.75 -8.71 12.26
CA THR A 86 0.39 -8.16 10.94
C THR A 86 1.53 -7.42 10.27
N ASP A 87 1.73 -7.72 8.99
CA ASP A 87 2.71 -7.12 8.11
C ASP A 87 1.95 -6.56 6.90
N LEU A 88 1.50 -5.30 7.01
CA LEU A 88 0.75 -4.62 5.96
C LEU A 88 1.51 -4.68 4.63
N TRP A 89 2.82 -4.43 4.66
CA TRP A 89 3.66 -4.40 3.47
C TRP A 89 3.69 -5.74 2.77
N ARG A 90 3.93 -6.83 3.50
CA ARG A 90 3.87 -8.17 2.92
C ARG A 90 2.49 -8.49 2.37
N ALA A 91 1.42 -8.15 3.08
CA ALA A 91 0.07 -8.40 2.61
C ALA A 91 -0.26 -7.62 1.33
N LEU A 92 0.17 -6.36 1.22
CA LEU A 92 0.02 -5.55 -0.01
C LEU A 92 0.81 -6.14 -1.18
N VAL A 93 2.04 -6.60 -0.94
CA VAL A 93 2.89 -7.25 -1.95
C VAL A 93 2.27 -8.57 -2.41
N ASP A 94 1.84 -9.42 -1.48
CA ASP A 94 1.23 -10.71 -1.78
C ASP A 94 -0.10 -10.54 -2.53
N GLY A 95 -0.93 -9.58 -2.09
CA GLY A 95 -2.18 -9.24 -2.77
C GLY A 95 -1.94 -8.69 -4.18
N GLY A 96 -1.00 -7.77 -4.35
CA GLY A 96 -0.66 -7.22 -5.67
C GLY A 96 -0.11 -8.27 -6.63
N ARG A 97 0.74 -9.19 -6.14
CA ARG A 97 1.23 -10.31 -6.94
C ARG A 97 0.09 -11.25 -7.33
N ALA A 98 -0.79 -11.57 -6.39
CA ALA A 98 -1.95 -12.42 -6.65
C ALA A 98 -2.92 -11.81 -7.67
N SER A 99 -3.18 -10.50 -7.62
CA SER A 99 -4.08 -9.84 -8.58
C SER A 99 -3.52 -9.79 -10.00
N LEU A 100 -2.19 -9.78 -10.13
CA LEU A 100 -1.47 -9.75 -11.42
C LEU A 100 -1.07 -11.13 -11.94
N GLY A 101 -1.29 -12.20 -11.16
CA GLY A 101 -0.83 -13.55 -11.52
C GLY A 101 0.69 -13.73 -11.48
N ILE A 102 1.41 -12.88 -10.76
CA ILE A 102 2.87 -12.93 -10.62
C ILE A 102 3.24 -13.98 -9.58
N THR A 103 4.04 -14.97 -9.99
CA THR A 103 4.47 -16.08 -9.12
C THR A 103 5.94 -16.02 -8.73
N ASP A 104 6.74 -15.19 -9.43
CA ASP A 104 8.17 -14.95 -9.13
C ASP A 104 8.38 -14.30 -7.77
N GLN A 105 9.56 -14.44 -7.19
CA GLN A 105 9.89 -13.80 -5.91
C GLN A 105 9.69 -12.29 -5.96
N PRO A 106 9.24 -11.65 -4.86
CA PRO A 106 9.12 -10.20 -4.80
C PRO A 106 10.44 -9.51 -5.12
N ALA A 107 10.38 -8.42 -5.87
CA ALA A 107 11.54 -7.55 -6.05
C ALA A 107 11.88 -6.84 -4.74
N GLU A 108 13.16 -6.66 -4.49
CA GLU A 108 13.66 -5.84 -3.38
C GLU A 108 13.81 -4.38 -3.85
N ILE A 109 13.57 -3.45 -2.93
CA ILE A 109 13.82 -2.02 -3.13
C ILE A 109 14.82 -1.55 -2.09
N GLU A 110 15.66 -0.58 -2.46
CA GLU A 110 16.59 0.07 -1.54
C GLU A 110 15.98 1.40 -1.05
N ILE A 111 16.07 1.63 0.25
CA ILE A 111 15.50 2.81 0.92
C ILE A 111 16.64 3.70 1.42
N ASP A 112 16.60 4.98 1.09
CA ASP A 112 17.48 6.00 1.65
C ASP A 112 17.07 6.31 3.10
N LEU A 113 17.78 5.71 4.05
CA LEU A 113 17.56 5.95 5.48
C LEU A 113 18.02 7.35 5.93
N ASN A 114 18.72 8.11 5.08
CA ASN A 114 19.11 9.50 5.37
C ASN A 114 18.15 10.51 4.72
N HIS A 115 17.12 10.06 4.01
CA HIS A 115 16.12 10.95 3.44
C HIS A 115 15.43 11.74 4.58
N PRO A 116 15.09 13.04 4.41
CA PRO A 116 14.47 13.85 5.45
C PRO A 116 13.18 13.25 6.05
N ASP A 117 12.43 12.46 5.28
CA ASP A 117 11.23 11.74 5.76
C ASP A 117 11.54 10.62 6.77
N LEU A 118 12.78 10.13 6.81
CA LEU A 118 13.23 8.97 7.59
C LEU A 118 14.43 9.28 8.52
N GLU A 119 14.94 10.50 8.51
CA GLU A 119 16.10 10.88 9.33
C GLU A 119 15.83 10.60 10.82
N GLY A 120 16.74 9.85 11.45
CA GLY A 120 16.66 9.49 12.86
C GLY A 120 15.70 8.34 13.20
N ILE A 121 15.07 7.71 12.21
CA ILE A 121 14.24 6.51 12.42
C ILE A 121 15.11 5.27 12.60
N GLY A 122 14.90 4.53 13.70
CA GLY A 122 15.55 3.25 13.96
C GLY A 122 14.99 2.11 13.08
N PRO A 123 15.78 1.05 12.80
CA PRO A 123 15.33 -0.09 11.98
C PRO A 123 14.03 -0.75 12.46
N GLU A 124 13.79 -0.77 13.78
CA GLU A 124 12.60 -1.33 14.40
C GLU A 124 11.31 -0.54 14.11
N ASP A 125 11.43 0.75 13.83
CA ASP A 125 10.31 1.64 13.52
C ASP A 125 10.14 1.85 12.01
N LEU A 126 11.10 1.40 11.19
CA LEU A 126 11.13 1.64 9.75
C LEU A 126 9.86 1.19 9.02
N PRO A 127 9.29 -0.03 9.24
CA PRO A 127 8.06 -0.42 8.56
C PRO A 127 6.87 0.50 8.86
N HIS A 128 6.82 1.02 10.10
CA HIS A 128 5.79 1.97 10.51
C HIS A 128 6.03 3.34 9.86
N ALA A 129 7.26 3.85 9.93
CA ALA A 129 7.65 5.13 9.33
C ALA A 129 7.40 5.15 7.82
N LEU A 130 7.73 4.06 7.11
CA LEU A 130 7.44 3.92 5.68
C LEU A 130 5.96 4.15 5.38
N ALA A 131 5.06 3.69 6.24
CA ALA A 131 3.63 3.79 5.99
C ALA A 131 3.01 5.09 6.54
N THR A 132 3.69 5.81 7.43
CA THR A 132 3.14 7.01 8.06
C THR A 132 3.76 8.33 7.61
N CYS A 133 5.05 8.32 7.23
CA CYS A 133 5.78 9.55 6.89
C CYS A 133 6.55 9.48 5.57
N ALA A 134 7.01 8.31 5.11
CA ALA A 134 7.76 8.21 3.86
C ALA A 134 6.90 8.45 2.61
N SER A 135 7.55 9.01 1.58
CA SER A 135 7.05 9.10 0.21
C SER A 135 7.87 8.19 -0.72
N ALA A 136 7.47 8.04 -1.97
CA ALA A 136 8.24 7.35 -3.00
C ALA A 136 9.65 7.93 -3.19
N GLY A 137 9.91 9.17 -2.74
CA GLY A 137 11.23 9.81 -2.77
C GLY A 137 12.28 9.12 -1.89
N VAL A 138 11.88 8.30 -0.91
CA VAL A 138 12.83 7.52 -0.10
C VAL A 138 13.41 6.32 -0.87
N VAL A 139 12.81 5.93 -2.00
CA VAL A 139 13.29 4.80 -2.79
C VAL A 139 14.50 5.24 -3.61
N MET A 140 15.62 4.58 -3.40
CA MET A 140 16.84 4.85 -4.16
C MET A 140 16.62 4.48 -5.63
N GLY A 141 16.69 5.47 -6.50
CA GLY A 141 16.62 5.23 -7.94
C GLY A 141 17.87 4.48 -8.40
N SER A 142 17.69 3.40 -9.17
CA SER A 142 18.78 2.94 -10.03
C SER A 142 18.92 3.97 -11.15
N ALA A 143 19.84 4.92 -11.01
CA ALA A 143 20.11 5.90 -12.06
C ALA A 143 20.57 5.17 -13.34
N ARG A 144 19.65 4.89 -14.26
CA ARG A 144 19.97 4.65 -15.66
C ARG A 144 19.47 5.85 -16.45
N TYR A 145 20.28 6.90 -16.41
CA TYR A 145 20.15 7.99 -17.37
C TYR A 145 20.60 7.43 -18.73
N PHE A 146 19.64 7.10 -19.60
CA PHE A 146 19.95 6.90 -21.01
C PHE A 146 20.08 8.29 -21.64
N ASP A 147 21.32 8.75 -21.79
CA ASP A 147 21.63 9.91 -22.61
C ASP A 147 21.44 9.51 -24.08
N ASP A 148 20.23 9.75 -24.62
CA ASP A 148 19.92 9.55 -26.04
C ASP A 148 20.49 10.68 -26.93
N ALA A 149 21.32 11.59 -26.40
CA ALA A 149 21.89 12.70 -27.17
C ALA A 149 23.18 12.35 -27.96
N GLN A 150 23.65 11.10 -27.99
CA GLN A 150 24.83 10.68 -28.78
C GLN A 150 24.55 9.68 -29.92
N ARG A 151 23.32 9.62 -30.45
CA ARG A 151 23.05 8.98 -31.75
C ARG A 151 22.51 9.99 -32.75
N GLY A 152 23.42 10.67 -33.41
CA GLY A 152 23.15 11.49 -34.59
C GLY A 152 24.44 11.89 -35.27
N ALA A 153 24.91 11.00 -36.14
CA ALA A 153 25.99 11.23 -37.10
C ALA A 153 25.60 12.27 -38.17
#